data_AF-A0A5K1JZS2-F1
#
_entry.id   AF-A0A5K1JZS2-F1
#
_cell.length_a   1.000
_cell.length_b   1.000
_cell.length_c   1.000
_cell.angle_alpha   90.00
_cell.angle_beta   90.00
_cell.angle_gamma   90.00
#
_symmetry.space_group_name_H-M   'P 1'
#
loop_
_entity.id
_entity.type
_entity.pdbx_description
1 polymer ?
#
loop_
_entity_poly.entity_id
_entity_poly.type
_entity_poly.pdbx_seq_one_letter_code
_entity_poly.pdbx_strand_id
1 'polypeptide(L)'
;KKIGGVLPRVKALAQAMATLDDLGWEQSKGGFLIPDDYSDADTFAGSRFVKEDVLTALQLGHSQAAGDAQLFKPEVMQKLPRLQAWYDDPEGAEAAKFSMMEIGQFKAWQRRQLEKLERRGRKGKEKVLPGKKRARSPSSESDHKGSKSGKKSKVQNYNSDDLDDSTSEDSD
;
A
#
# COMPACT_ATOMS: atom_id res chain seq x y z
N LYS A 1 1.70 -18.79 -2.57
CA LYS A 1 1.79 -18.10 -3.89
C LYS A 1 2.86 -17.01 -3.79
N LYS A 2 3.84 -16.98 -4.72
CA LYS A 2 4.96 -16.02 -4.71
C LYS A 2 4.62 -14.77 -5.52
N ILE A 3 5.17 -13.62 -5.13
CA ILE A 3 4.96 -12.35 -5.86
C ILE A 3 5.65 -12.36 -7.23
N GLY A 4 6.75 -13.11 -7.39
CA GLY A 4 7.41 -13.27 -8.70
C GLY A 4 6.49 -13.85 -9.77
N GLY A 5 5.52 -14.70 -9.40
CA GLY A 5 4.51 -15.19 -10.34
C GLY A 5 3.33 -14.23 -10.55
N VAL A 6 3.22 -13.15 -9.80
CA VAL A 6 2.15 -12.14 -9.93
C VAL A 6 2.52 -11.09 -10.96
N LEU A 7 3.76 -10.62 -10.92
CA LEU A 7 4.24 -9.53 -11.77
C LEU A 7 4.02 -9.79 -13.28
N PRO A 8 4.30 -10.99 -13.84
CA PRO A 8 4.01 -11.28 -15.24
C PRO A 8 2.54 -11.12 -15.62
N ARG A 9 1.61 -11.49 -14.74
CA ARG A 9 0.17 -11.36 -15.00
C ARG A 9 -0.27 -9.90 -15.03
N VAL A 10 0.26 -9.09 -14.10
CA VAL A 10 0.00 -7.65 -14.06
C VAL A 10 0.56 -6.96 -15.30
N LYS A 11 1.79 -7.32 -15.72
CA LYS A 11 2.39 -6.79 -16.94
C LYS A 11 1.63 -7.21 -18.19
N ALA A 12 1.24 -8.48 -18.32
CA ALA A 12 0.47 -8.97 -19.45
C ALA A 12 -0.87 -8.23 -19.59
N LEU A 13 -1.57 -8.01 -18.48
CA LEU A 13 -2.80 -7.23 -18.48
C LEU A 13 -2.55 -5.76 -18.84
N ALA A 14 -1.54 -5.12 -18.24
CA ALA A 14 -1.21 -3.73 -18.55
C ALA A 14 -0.82 -3.55 -20.03
N GLN A 15 -0.04 -4.48 -20.58
CA GLN A 15 0.35 -4.50 -21.98
C GLN A 15 -0.86 -4.69 -22.89
N ALA A 16 -1.73 -5.66 -22.60
CA ALA A 16 -2.94 -5.88 -23.38
C ALA A 16 -3.83 -4.61 -23.42
N MET A 17 -4.02 -3.96 -22.27
CA MET A 17 -4.80 -2.73 -22.19
C MET A 17 -4.14 -1.58 -22.96
N ALA A 18 -2.81 -1.43 -22.87
CA ALA A 18 -2.07 -0.41 -23.62
C ALA A 18 -2.15 -0.65 -25.14
N THR A 19 -2.02 -1.90 -25.60
CA THR A 19 -2.19 -2.23 -27.02
C THR A 19 -3.59 -1.86 -27.53
N LEU A 20 -4.63 -2.10 -26.73
CA LEU A 20 -6.00 -1.74 -27.11
C LEU A 20 -6.24 -0.22 -27.18
N ASP A 21 -5.58 0.54 -26.30
CA ASP A 21 -5.60 2.01 -26.31
C ASP A 21 -4.83 2.56 -27.53
N ASP A 22 -3.63 2.03 -27.80
CA ASP A 22 -2.81 2.41 -28.96
C ASP A 22 -3.53 2.14 -30.30
N LEU A 23 -4.34 1.09 -30.35
CA LEU A 23 -5.16 0.75 -31.51
C LEU A 23 -6.44 1.61 -31.61
N GLY A 24 -6.77 2.40 -30.58
CA GLY A 24 -7.96 3.24 -30.54
C GLY A 24 -9.27 2.44 -30.46
N TRP A 25 -9.22 1.20 -29.96
CA TRP A 25 -10.39 0.32 -29.89
C TRP A 25 -11.30 0.65 -28.71
N GLU A 26 -10.84 1.47 -27.76
CA GLU A 26 -11.61 1.83 -26.57
C GLU A 26 -12.87 2.63 -26.89
N GLN A 27 -14.00 2.22 -26.29
CA GLN A 27 -15.27 2.92 -26.37
C GLN A 27 -15.63 3.64 -25.07
N SER A 28 -16.35 4.75 -25.19
CA SER A 28 -16.76 5.62 -24.07
C SER A 28 -17.61 4.94 -22.97
N LYS A 29 -18.11 3.72 -23.18
CA LYS A 29 -18.92 2.97 -22.21
C LYS A 29 -18.19 1.78 -21.57
N GLY A 30 -16.87 1.67 -21.71
CA GLY A 30 -16.06 0.65 -21.02
C GLY A 30 -15.96 -0.69 -21.73
N GLY A 31 -16.03 -0.68 -23.07
CA GLY A 31 -15.79 -1.84 -23.92
C GLY A 31 -14.86 -1.48 -25.06
N PHE A 32 -14.55 -2.46 -25.89
CA PHE A 32 -13.67 -2.34 -27.04
C PHE A 32 -14.43 -2.73 -28.31
N LEU A 33 -14.13 -2.05 -29.43
CA LEU A 33 -14.66 -2.35 -30.74
C LEU A 33 -13.52 -2.55 -31.72
N ILE A 34 -13.54 -3.70 -32.39
CA ILE A 34 -12.64 -3.99 -33.49
C ILE A 34 -13.17 -3.23 -34.72
N PRO A 35 -12.36 -2.42 -35.41
CA PRO A 35 -12.77 -1.75 -36.64
C PRO A 35 -13.28 -2.73 -37.69
N ASP A 36 -14.27 -2.30 -38.48
CA ASP A 36 -14.88 -3.13 -39.54
C ASP A 36 -13.89 -3.46 -40.66
N ASP A 37 -12.85 -2.64 -40.83
CA ASP A 37 -11.79 -2.78 -41.83
C ASP A 37 -10.52 -3.44 -41.30
N TYR A 38 -10.55 -3.99 -40.07
CA TYR A 38 -9.38 -4.62 -39.46
C TYR A 38 -9.09 -5.99 -40.08
N SER A 39 -8.19 -6.01 -41.07
CA SER A 39 -7.86 -7.18 -41.89
C SER A 39 -7.31 -8.38 -41.11
N ASP A 40 -6.63 -8.13 -40.01
CA ASP A 40 -5.91 -9.19 -39.28
C ASP A 40 -6.84 -10.07 -38.45
N ALA A 41 -8.06 -9.60 -38.15
CA ALA A 41 -9.01 -10.33 -37.33
C ALA A 41 -10.21 -10.90 -38.10
N ASP A 42 -10.28 -10.71 -39.43
CA ASP A 42 -11.27 -11.21 -40.40
C ASP A 42 -12.68 -11.46 -39.82
N THR A 43 -12.91 -12.59 -39.15
CA THR A 43 -14.18 -12.96 -38.49
C THR A 43 -14.61 -12.09 -37.30
N PHE A 44 -13.69 -11.33 -36.70
CA PHE A 44 -13.94 -10.49 -35.53
C PHE A 44 -14.06 -9.00 -35.87
N ALA A 45 -13.87 -8.61 -37.13
CA ALA A 45 -14.09 -7.23 -37.56
C ALA A 45 -15.52 -6.77 -37.19
N GLY A 46 -15.64 -5.54 -36.67
CA GLY A 46 -16.91 -4.98 -36.17
C GLY A 46 -17.41 -5.57 -34.84
N SER A 47 -16.70 -6.54 -34.26
CA SER A 47 -17.11 -7.18 -33.02
C SER A 47 -16.77 -6.32 -31.80
N ARG A 48 -17.64 -6.39 -30.80
CA ARG A 48 -17.44 -5.75 -29.49
C ARG A 48 -17.05 -6.78 -28.45
N PHE A 49 -16.17 -6.38 -27.56
CA PHE A 49 -15.78 -7.18 -26.39
C PHE A 49 -15.54 -6.26 -25.20
N VAL A 50 -15.51 -6.84 -24.00
CA VAL A 50 -15.33 -6.11 -22.74
C VAL A 50 -14.01 -6.49 -22.08
N LYS A 51 -13.65 -5.77 -21.02
CA LYS A 51 -12.45 -6.06 -20.24
C LYS A 51 -12.45 -7.50 -19.68
N GLU A 52 -13.61 -8.04 -19.32
CA GLU A 52 -13.76 -9.43 -18.87
C GLU A 52 -13.32 -10.44 -19.93
N ASP A 53 -13.50 -10.15 -21.22
CA ASP A 53 -13.04 -11.01 -22.31
C ASP A 53 -11.51 -11.02 -22.40
N VAL A 54 -10.89 -9.85 -22.20
CA VAL A 54 -9.41 -9.73 -22.11
C VAL A 54 -8.87 -10.53 -20.93
N LEU A 55 -9.53 -10.43 -19.77
CA LEU A 55 -9.15 -11.21 -18.60
C LEU A 55 -9.29 -12.71 -18.86
N THR A 56 -10.36 -13.13 -19.52
CA THR A 56 -10.61 -14.54 -19.88
C THR A 56 -9.56 -15.05 -20.86
N ALA A 57 -9.20 -14.26 -21.88
CA ALA A 57 -8.14 -14.58 -22.84
C ALA A 57 -6.76 -14.74 -22.16
N LEU A 58 -6.49 -13.93 -21.13
CA LEU A 58 -5.28 -14.04 -20.31
C LEU A 58 -5.38 -15.12 -19.22
N GLN A 59 -6.49 -15.87 -19.16
CA GLN A 59 -6.77 -16.89 -18.14
C GLN A 59 -6.70 -16.33 -16.71
N LEU A 60 -7.16 -15.10 -16.53
CA LEU A 60 -7.18 -14.37 -15.27
C LEU A 60 -8.61 -14.27 -14.74
N GLY A 61 -8.84 -14.74 -13.51
CA GLY A 61 -10.08 -14.44 -12.81
C GLY A 61 -10.16 -12.96 -12.43
N HIS A 62 -11.36 -12.37 -12.51
CA HIS A 62 -11.60 -10.95 -12.19
C HIS A 62 -11.04 -10.55 -10.81
N SER A 63 -11.40 -11.27 -9.76
CA SER A 63 -10.92 -11.02 -8.39
C SER A 63 -9.40 -11.17 -8.25
N GLN A 64 -8.80 -12.10 -9.00
CA GLN A 64 -7.36 -12.29 -9.00
C GLN A 64 -6.65 -11.12 -9.68
N ALA A 65 -7.12 -10.68 -10.85
CA ALA A 65 -6.58 -9.53 -11.55
C ALA A 65 -6.67 -8.25 -10.70
N ALA A 66 -7.80 -8.02 -10.04
CA ALA A 66 -7.98 -6.90 -9.12
C ALA A 66 -7.01 -6.97 -7.92
N GLY A 67 -6.89 -8.14 -7.30
CA GLY A 67 -5.97 -8.35 -6.18
C GLY A 67 -4.49 -8.20 -6.57
N ASP A 68 -4.12 -8.69 -7.76
CA ASP A 68 -2.77 -8.56 -8.32
C ASP A 68 -2.46 -7.08 -8.64
N ALA A 69 -3.39 -6.34 -9.23
CA ALA A 69 -3.24 -4.91 -9.53
C ALA A 69 -3.07 -4.05 -8.27
N GLN A 70 -3.75 -4.39 -7.17
CA GLN A 70 -3.61 -3.67 -5.89
C GLN A 70 -2.17 -3.71 -5.33
N LEU A 71 -1.39 -4.73 -5.68
CA LEU A 71 0.00 -4.87 -5.21
C LEU A 71 0.96 -3.90 -5.93
N PHE A 72 0.57 -3.39 -7.10
CA PHE A 72 1.41 -2.53 -7.95
C PHE A 72 0.70 -1.22 -8.29
N LYS A 73 -0.02 -0.63 -7.33
CA LYS A 73 -0.65 0.68 -7.51
C LYS A 73 0.41 1.75 -7.83
N PRO A 74 0.20 2.62 -8.83
CA PRO A 74 1.15 3.67 -9.21
C PRO A 74 1.60 4.52 -8.02
N GLU A 75 0.66 4.93 -7.16
CA GLU A 75 0.93 5.73 -5.96
C GLU A 75 1.89 5.05 -4.97
N VAL A 76 1.84 3.71 -4.87
CA VAL A 76 2.71 2.93 -3.99
C VAL A 76 4.07 2.75 -4.64
N MET A 77 4.11 2.48 -5.94
CA MET A 77 5.37 2.32 -6.69
C MET A 77 6.19 3.62 -6.69
N GLN A 78 5.55 4.78 -6.90
CA GLN A 78 6.20 6.09 -6.82
C GLN A 78 6.85 6.36 -5.46
N LYS A 79 6.24 5.90 -4.37
CA LYS A 79 6.79 6.06 -3.00
C LYS A 79 7.89 5.04 -2.69
N LEU A 80 7.92 3.91 -3.39
CA LEU A 80 8.79 2.78 -3.13
C LEU A 80 9.71 2.53 -4.34
N PRO A 81 10.83 3.28 -4.48
CA PRO A 81 11.67 3.21 -5.69
C PRO A 81 12.26 1.81 -5.95
N ARG A 82 12.50 1.01 -4.90
CA ARG A 82 12.93 -0.39 -5.05
C ARG A 82 11.86 -1.28 -5.66
N LEU A 83 10.60 -1.01 -5.36
CA LEU A 83 9.48 -1.72 -5.97
C LEU A 83 9.34 -1.33 -7.44
N GLN A 84 9.45 -0.04 -7.74
CA GLN A 84 9.42 0.45 -9.12
C GLN A 84 10.57 -0.16 -9.94
N ALA A 85 11.79 -0.15 -9.42
CA ALA A 85 12.95 -0.77 -10.09
C ALA A 85 12.73 -2.26 -10.40
N TRP A 86 12.11 -3.01 -9.49
CA TRP A 86 11.78 -4.41 -9.74
C TRP A 86 10.60 -4.60 -10.70
N TYR A 87 9.64 -3.66 -10.68
CA TYR A 87 8.55 -3.67 -11.65
C TYR A 87 9.10 -3.44 -13.06
N ASP A 88 10.01 -2.48 -13.24
CA ASP A 88 10.62 -2.15 -14.52
C ASP A 88 11.54 -3.30 -15.00
N ASP A 89 12.42 -3.77 -14.12
CA ASP A 89 13.36 -4.88 -14.36
C ASP A 89 13.13 -6.05 -13.37
N PRO A 90 12.29 -7.04 -13.75
CA PRO A 90 11.97 -8.19 -12.90
C PRO A 90 13.15 -9.13 -12.61
N GLU A 91 14.18 -9.11 -13.46
CA GLU A 91 15.39 -9.95 -13.38
C GLU A 91 16.60 -9.20 -12.80
N GLY A 92 16.44 -7.91 -12.54
CA GLY A 92 17.49 -7.05 -12.00
C GLY A 92 17.86 -7.31 -10.54
N ALA A 93 18.54 -6.33 -9.93
CA ALA A 93 19.14 -6.45 -8.60
C ALA A 93 18.14 -6.82 -7.48
N GLU A 94 16.86 -6.45 -7.63
CA GLU A 94 15.81 -6.72 -6.65
C GLU A 94 15.11 -8.07 -6.88
N ALA A 95 15.39 -8.77 -7.98
CA ALA A 95 14.79 -10.05 -8.33
C ALA A 95 15.01 -11.10 -7.23
N ALA A 96 16.24 -11.24 -6.74
CA ALA A 96 16.58 -12.18 -5.68
C ALA A 96 15.76 -11.96 -4.39
N LYS A 97 15.36 -10.71 -4.13
CA LYS A 97 14.59 -10.35 -2.95
C LYS A 97 13.10 -10.56 -3.15
N PHE A 98 12.55 -10.07 -4.26
CA PHE A 98 11.10 -10.06 -4.44
C PHE A 98 10.60 -11.34 -5.12
N SER A 99 11.30 -11.91 -6.10
CA SER A 99 10.79 -13.08 -6.86
C SER A 99 10.35 -14.25 -5.98
N MET A 100 11.12 -14.52 -4.91
CA MET A 100 10.87 -15.63 -3.99
C MET A 100 9.93 -15.28 -2.83
N MET A 101 9.59 -14.01 -2.65
CA MET A 101 8.79 -13.54 -1.53
C MET A 101 7.33 -13.99 -1.65
N GLU A 102 6.74 -14.40 -0.54
CA GLU A 102 5.31 -14.68 -0.51
C GLU A 102 4.49 -13.39 -0.60
N ILE A 103 3.28 -13.48 -1.15
CA ILE A 103 2.40 -12.29 -1.27
C ILE A 103 2.14 -11.63 0.09
N GLY A 104 1.96 -12.42 1.16
CA GLY A 104 1.76 -11.88 2.51
C GLY A 104 2.98 -11.11 3.02
N GLN A 105 4.18 -11.69 2.86
CA GLN A 105 5.45 -11.05 3.22
C GLN A 105 5.69 -9.78 2.40
N PHE A 106 5.32 -9.79 1.12
CA PHE A 106 5.44 -8.64 0.24
C PHE A 106 4.50 -7.49 0.67
N LYS A 107 3.24 -7.78 0.99
CA LYS A 107 2.30 -6.80 1.56
C LYS A 107 2.82 -6.21 2.88
N ALA A 108 3.35 -7.06 3.76
CA ALA A 108 3.94 -6.61 5.02
C ALA A 108 5.18 -5.72 4.79
N TRP A 109 6.02 -6.07 3.81
CA TRP A 109 7.17 -5.27 3.40
C TRP A 109 6.74 -3.89 2.89
N GLN A 110 5.74 -3.81 2.00
CA GLN A 110 5.20 -2.54 1.50
C GLN A 110 4.70 -1.66 2.65
N ARG A 111 3.86 -2.23 3.54
CA ARG A 111 3.34 -1.51 4.71
C ARG A 111 4.47 -0.95 5.59
N ARG A 112 5.49 -1.76 5.89
CA ARG A 112 6.65 -1.34 6.70
C ARG A 112 7.44 -0.22 6.02
N GLN A 113 7.63 -0.27 4.69
CA GLN A 113 8.35 0.79 3.99
C GLN A 113 7.55 2.11 3.95
N LEU A 114 6.24 2.04 3.71
CA LEU A 114 5.36 3.21 3.72
C LEU A 114 5.32 3.86 5.12
N GLU A 115 5.14 3.06 6.18
CA GLU A 115 5.18 3.57 7.56
C GLU A 115 6.53 4.25 7.90
N LYS A 116 7.64 3.68 7.43
CA LYS A 116 8.97 4.26 7.62
C LYS A 116 9.11 5.63 6.96
N LEU A 117 8.53 5.82 5.77
CA LEU A 117 8.51 7.10 5.07
C LEU A 117 7.67 8.14 5.82
N GLU A 118 6.49 7.74 6.29
CA GLU A 118 5.61 8.62 7.07
C GLU A 118 6.26 9.08 8.39
N ARG A 119 6.92 8.16 9.10
CA ARG A 119 7.61 8.48 10.36
C ARG A 119 8.80 9.41 10.14
N ARG A 120 9.51 9.30 9.01
CA ARG A 120 10.58 10.23 8.63
C ARG A 120 10.04 11.63 8.32
N GLY A 121 8.93 11.72 7.59
CA GLY A 121 8.27 13.01 7.31
C GLY A 121 7.77 13.74 8.56
N ARG A 122 7.35 13.00 9.60
CA ARG A 122 6.89 13.58 10.86
C ARG A 122 8.01 14.11 11.77
N LYS A 123 9.22 13.54 11.71
CA LYS A 123 10.36 13.99 12.53
C LYS A 123 10.91 15.37 12.14
N GLY A 124 10.59 15.89 10.95
CA GLY A 124 10.97 17.24 10.52
C GLY A 124 10.06 18.37 11.02
N LYS A 125 8.94 18.05 11.69
CA LYS A 125 7.97 19.03 12.22
C LYS A 125 8.02 19.14 13.74
N GLU A 126 9.14 18.83 14.37
CA GLU A 126 9.35 19.23 15.76
C GLU A 126 9.61 20.74 15.76
N LYS A 127 8.54 21.51 15.96
CA LYS A 127 8.58 22.96 16.16
C LYS A 127 9.59 23.22 17.27
N VAL A 128 10.75 23.78 16.91
CA VAL A 128 11.66 24.43 17.86
C VAL A 128 10.84 25.53 18.51
N LEU A 129 10.29 25.27 19.70
CA LEU A 129 9.68 26.29 20.53
C LEU A 129 10.80 27.24 20.95
N PRO A 130 10.75 28.53 20.57
CA PRO A 130 11.78 29.47 20.96
C PRO A 130 11.58 29.82 22.45
N GLY A 131 12.62 29.62 23.23
CA GLY A 131 12.78 30.30 24.51
C GLY A 131 12.45 29.47 25.74
N LYS A 132 13.49 28.85 26.31
CA LYS A 132 13.62 28.85 27.77
C LYS A 132 15.00 29.42 28.10
N LYS A 133 14.99 30.72 28.43
CA LYS A 133 16.15 31.49 28.86
C LYS A 133 16.86 30.75 29.98
N ARG A 134 18.16 30.51 29.81
CA ARG A 134 19.07 30.08 30.88
C ARG A 134 19.10 31.19 31.94
N ALA A 135 18.39 30.99 33.05
CA ALA A 135 18.65 31.77 34.25
C ALA A 135 19.91 31.21 34.91
N ARG A 136 21.03 31.92 34.78
CA ARG A 136 22.16 31.84 35.70
C ARG A 136 21.70 32.48 37.01
N SER A 137 21.83 31.75 38.13
CA SER A 137 21.88 32.33 39.47
C SER A 137 23.12 31.79 40.17
N PRO A 138 23.97 32.64 40.79
CA PRO A 138 25.17 32.23 41.51
C PRO A 138 24.91 32.02 43.01
N SER A 139 25.83 31.28 43.66
CA SER A 139 26.03 31.17 45.13
C SER A 139 24.98 30.33 45.88
N SER A 140 25.27 29.51 46.91
CA SER A 140 26.43 29.35 47.78
C SER A 140 26.44 27.94 48.38
N GLU A 141 27.60 27.50 48.87
CA GLU A 141 27.82 26.26 49.65
C GLU A 141 26.78 26.02 50.76
N SER A 142 26.39 24.75 50.96
CA SER A 142 26.55 24.03 52.25
C SER A 142 26.01 22.59 52.15
N ASP A 143 26.80 21.65 52.66
CA ASP A 143 26.50 20.24 52.92
C ASP A 143 25.16 19.99 53.62
N HIS A 144 24.43 18.94 53.21
CA HIS A 144 23.97 17.87 54.12
C HIS A 144 23.28 16.69 53.41
N LYS A 145 23.60 15.49 53.90
CA LYS A 145 23.03 14.18 53.57
C LYS A 145 21.51 14.14 53.74
N GLY A 146 20.81 13.41 52.88
CA GLY A 146 19.40 13.07 53.14
C GLY A 146 18.72 12.26 52.05
N SER A 147 18.57 10.96 52.31
CA SER A 147 17.73 10.00 51.60
C SER A 147 16.27 10.44 51.40
N LYS A 148 15.65 10.09 50.27
CA LYS A 148 14.43 9.24 50.16
C LYS A 148 13.65 9.54 48.87
N SER A 149 13.34 8.45 48.17
CA SER A 149 12.33 8.32 47.12
C SER A 149 10.98 8.89 47.55
N GLY A 150 10.56 9.97 46.89
CA GLY A 150 9.25 10.61 47.05
C GLY A 150 8.22 10.03 46.09
N LYS A 151 7.16 9.48 46.68
CA LYS A 151 5.99 8.87 46.04
C LYS A 151 4.86 9.91 45.97
N LYS A 152 4.02 9.80 44.92
CA LYS A 152 2.64 10.34 44.71
C LYS A 152 2.48 11.62 43.89
N SER A 153 1.74 11.49 42.77
CA SER A 153 0.38 12.06 42.70
C SER A 153 -0.44 11.44 41.57
N LYS A 154 -1.62 10.96 41.96
CA LYS A 154 -2.73 10.40 41.19
C LYS A 154 -3.45 11.55 40.46
N VAL A 155 -3.66 11.44 39.15
CA VAL A 155 -4.66 12.24 38.43
C VAL A 155 -5.63 11.26 37.78
N GLN A 156 -6.84 11.23 38.32
CA GLN A 156 -8.02 10.64 37.69
C GLN A 156 -8.32 11.42 36.40
N ASN A 157 -8.59 10.71 35.32
CA ASN A 157 -9.58 11.17 34.36
C ASN A 157 -10.56 10.02 34.12
N TYR A 158 -11.81 10.29 34.49
CA TYR A 158 -12.99 9.48 34.24
C TYR A 158 -13.59 9.83 32.87
N ASN A 159 -14.52 8.96 32.47
CA ASN A 159 -15.45 8.98 31.34
C ASN A 159 -14.92 8.36 30.03
N SER A 160 -15.65 7.51 29.35
CA SER A 160 -16.89 6.76 29.59
C SER A 160 -17.13 6.03 28.27
N ASP A 161 -17.23 4.71 28.26
CA ASP A 161 -18.31 4.07 27.50
C ASP A 161 -18.49 2.66 28.04
N ASP A 162 -19.71 2.46 28.51
CA ASP A 162 -20.22 1.31 29.21
C ASP A 162 -20.41 0.17 28.20
N LEU A 163 -19.61 -0.88 28.34
CA LEU A 163 -19.83 -2.16 27.68
C LEU A 163 -20.69 -2.99 28.62
N ASP A 164 -22.01 -2.89 28.48
CA ASP A 164 -22.90 -3.95 28.95
C ASP A 164 -23.07 -4.96 27.82
N ASP A 165 -22.14 -5.91 27.81
CA ASP A 165 -22.26 -7.20 27.15
C ASP A 165 -22.58 -8.23 28.23
N SER A 166 -23.79 -8.80 28.18
CA SER A 166 -24.13 -10.11 28.76
C SER A 166 -25.57 -10.46 28.34
N THR A 167 -25.78 -11.42 27.42
CA THR A 167 -25.92 -12.87 27.69
C THR A 167 -27.15 -13.15 28.58
N SER A 168 -28.05 -14.12 28.35
CA SER A 168 -28.05 -15.38 27.60
C SER A 168 -29.49 -15.96 27.60
N GLU A 169 -29.70 -16.99 26.77
CA GLU A 169 -30.64 -18.14 26.96
C GLU A 169 -32.16 -17.89 26.77
N ASP A 170 -32.90 -18.55 25.88
CA ASP A 170 -33.17 -19.98 25.57
C ASP A 170 -34.51 -20.45 26.17
N SER A 171 -35.30 -21.15 25.33
CA SER A 171 -36.54 -21.91 25.59
C SER A 171 -37.83 -21.11 25.94
N ASP A 172 -39.03 -21.41 25.44
CA ASP A 172 -39.65 -22.63 24.89
C ASP A 172 -40.71 -22.25 23.82
#